data_AF-A0A4Z2INL4-F1
#
_entry.id   AF-A0A4Z2INL4-F1
#
_cell.length_a   1.000
_cell.length_b   1.000
_cell.length_c   1.000
_cell.angle_alpha   90.00
_cell.angle_beta   90.00
_cell.angle_gamma   90.00
#
_symmetry.space_group_name_H-M   'P 1'
#
loop_
_entity.id
_entity.type
_entity.pdbx_description
1 polymer ?
#
loop_
_entity_poly.entity_id
_entity_poly.type
_entity_poly.pdbx_seq_one_letter_code
_entity_poly.pdbx_strand_id
1 'polypeptide(L)'
;MARCGRLVEEQLFRSVEGQAASDEEDDKWTDDQQRQVDEVKRILTRLSCCGERCDDKAFKKLMSNYGSSRSEESCSAVVELLERVARLHKQLELKESQAEMDMDQMKDSLVQELQQKAEETELLQVELQMLETERVRLSLVEEKLADILQLLQQLRDLNVSRRSLGKILLSTLGSCSDPQHGKAHILEVLNALYHELAACEILSAGGHLERTQSQRSLSALFISC
;
A
#
# COMPACT_ATOMS: atom_id res chain seq x y z
N MET A 1 30.93 -8.81 25.37
CA MET A 1 31.18 -9.56 24.12
C MET A 1 29.88 -10.29 23.79
N ALA A 2 29.18 -10.12 22.69
CA ALA A 2 29.51 -9.51 21.41
C ALA A 2 28.43 -8.51 20.98
N ARG A 3 28.88 -7.58 20.15
CA ARG A 3 28.17 -6.48 19.53
C ARG A 3 27.47 -7.00 18.26
N CYS A 4 26.33 -6.40 17.95
CA CYS A 4 25.80 -6.05 16.62
C CYS A 4 25.93 -7.07 15.48
N GLY A 5 24.78 -7.47 14.95
CA GLY A 5 24.65 -8.07 13.62
C GLY A 5 23.27 -7.78 13.07
N ARG A 6 23.09 -6.54 12.60
CA ARG A 6 21.96 -6.12 11.79
C ARG A 6 21.96 -6.98 10.51
N LEU A 7 21.00 -7.89 10.36
CA LEU A 7 20.63 -8.44 9.06
C LEU A 7 19.25 -7.91 8.76
N VAL A 8 19.26 -6.83 7.97
CA VAL A 8 18.15 -6.45 7.12
C VAL A 8 18.03 -7.58 6.10
N GLU A 9 17.25 -8.60 6.41
CA GLU A 9 16.77 -9.51 5.37
C GLU A 9 15.46 -8.94 4.85
N GLU A 10 15.62 -8.20 3.75
CA GLU A 10 14.66 -7.97 2.68
C GLU A 10 13.44 -8.88 2.79
N GLN A 11 12.34 -8.34 3.35
CA GLN A 11 11.03 -8.87 3.03
C GLN A 11 10.83 -8.64 1.54
N LEU A 12 11.07 -9.71 0.78
CA LEU A 12 10.73 -9.86 -0.61
C LEU A 12 9.29 -9.41 -0.81
N PHE A 13 9.09 -8.18 -1.24
CA PHE A 13 7.87 -7.78 -1.92
C PHE A 13 7.84 -8.62 -3.19
N ARG A 14 7.10 -9.72 -3.14
CA ARG A 14 6.77 -10.48 -4.35
C ARG A 14 5.92 -9.57 -5.20
N SER A 15 6.54 -8.97 -6.20
CA SER A 15 5.83 -8.37 -7.33
C SER A 15 4.89 -9.43 -7.88
N VAL A 16 3.60 -9.25 -7.67
CA VAL A 16 2.58 -9.96 -8.44
C VAL A 16 2.58 -9.29 -9.81
N GLU A 17 3.43 -9.82 -10.68
CA GLU A 17 3.39 -9.51 -12.11
C GLU A 17 1.98 -9.84 -12.59
N GLY A 18 1.25 -8.81 -13.00
CA GLY A 18 -0.12 -8.92 -13.48
C GLY A 18 -0.14 -9.85 -14.69
N GLN A 19 -0.70 -11.03 -14.52
CA GLN A 19 -1.16 -11.80 -15.67
C GLN A 19 -2.41 -11.10 -16.19
N ALA A 20 -2.25 -10.30 -17.23
CA ALA A 20 -3.36 -9.98 -18.09
C ALA A 20 -3.91 -11.32 -18.61
N ALA A 21 -5.15 -11.64 -18.27
CA ALA A 21 -5.88 -12.67 -19.00
C ALA A 21 -5.98 -12.18 -20.44
N SER A 22 -5.23 -12.81 -21.34
CA SER A 22 -5.44 -12.65 -22.77
C SER A 22 -6.80 -13.26 -23.07
N ASP A 23 -7.80 -12.40 -23.18
CA ASP A 23 -9.12 -12.75 -23.69
C ASP A 23 -8.98 -13.02 -25.19
N GLU A 24 -8.50 -14.22 -25.52
CA GLU A 24 -8.73 -14.77 -26.84
C GLU A 24 -10.21 -15.14 -26.89
N GLU A 25 -11.05 -14.15 -27.24
CA GLU A 25 -12.42 -14.40 -27.65
C GLU A 25 -12.39 -15.23 -28.94
N ASP A 26 -12.32 -16.54 -28.78
CA ASP A 26 -12.75 -17.47 -29.81
C ASP A 26 -14.23 -17.18 -30.06
N ASP A 27 -14.55 -16.65 -31.26
CA ASP A 27 -15.92 -16.55 -31.78
C ASP A 27 -16.57 -17.94 -31.70
N LYS A 28 -17.17 -18.24 -30.55
CA LYS A 28 -17.71 -19.56 -30.25
C LYS A 28 -19.13 -19.59 -30.80
N TRP A 29 -19.22 -19.82 -32.12
CA TRP A 29 -20.48 -20.11 -32.77
C TRP A 29 -21.16 -21.25 -31.98
N THR A 30 -22.39 -21.02 -31.53
CA THR A 30 -23.17 -22.08 -30.89
C THR A 30 -23.34 -23.24 -31.88
N ASP A 31 -23.38 -24.49 -31.40
CA ASP A 31 -23.53 -25.69 -32.28
C ASP A 31 -24.73 -25.55 -33.24
N ASP A 32 -25.78 -24.86 -32.78
CA ASP A 32 -26.97 -24.55 -33.59
C ASP A 32 -26.71 -23.52 -34.70
N GLN A 33 -25.94 -22.45 -34.44
CA GLN A 33 -25.57 -21.48 -35.48
C GLN A 33 -24.66 -22.12 -36.53
N GLN A 34 -23.72 -22.96 -36.09
CA GLN A 34 -22.83 -23.69 -37.00
C GLN A 34 -23.63 -24.66 -37.89
N ARG A 35 -24.58 -25.41 -37.32
CA ARG A 35 -25.50 -26.27 -38.08
C ARG A 35 -26.32 -25.49 -39.12
N GLN A 36 -26.80 -24.29 -38.78
CA GLN A 36 -27.54 -23.45 -39.73
C GLN A 36 -26.65 -22.97 -40.88
N VAL A 37 -25.42 -22.54 -40.60
CA VAL A 37 -24.46 -22.15 -41.63
C VAL A 37 -24.10 -23.33 -42.54
N ASP A 38 -23.92 -24.51 -41.96
CA ASP A 38 -23.62 -25.73 -42.72
C ASP A 38 -24.80 -26.19 -43.56
N GLU A 39 -26.04 -26.00 -43.10
CA GLU A 39 -27.25 -26.22 -43.90
C GLU A 39 -27.29 -25.27 -45.11
N VAL A 40 -27.02 -23.98 -44.90
CA VAL A 40 -26.99 -22.97 -45.98
C VAL A 40 -25.89 -23.29 -46.99
N LYS A 41 -24.68 -23.64 -46.54
CA LYS A 41 -23.59 -24.08 -47.41
C LYS A 41 -23.97 -25.33 -48.21
N ARG A 42 -24.66 -26.28 -47.59
CA ARG A 42 -25.13 -27.50 -48.28
C ARG A 42 -26.18 -27.19 -49.35
N ILE A 43 -27.12 -26.29 -49.07
CA ILE A 43 -28.12 -25.82 -50.04
C ILE A 43 -27.44 -25.09 -51.20
N LEU A 44 -26.50 -24.19 -50.91
CA LEU A 44 -25.77 -23.43 -51.93
C LEU A 44 -24.95 -24.35 -52.85
N THR A 45 -24.32 -25.38 -52.27
CA THR A 45 -23.56 -26.40 -53.02
C THR A 45 -24.48 -27.26 -53.91
N ARG A 46 -25.71 -27.57 -53.46
CA ARG A 46 -26.71 -28.26 -54.30
C ARG A 46 -27.20 -27.40 -55.45
N LEU A 47 -27.26 -26.08 -55.27
CA LEU A 47 -27.63 -25.13 -56.32
C LEU A 47 -26.50 -24.93 -57.34
N SER A 48 -25.24 -25.09 -56.94
CA SER A 48 -24.08 -24.95 -57.83
C SER A 48 -23.80 -26.17 -58.73
N CYS A 49 -24.50 -27.29 -58.56
CA CYS A 49 -24.26 -28.53 -59.34
C CYS A 49 -25.03 -28.64 -60.66
N CYS A 50 -25.65 -27.57 -61.17
CA CYS A 50 -26.28 -27.56 -62.49
C CYS A 50 -25.25 -27.31 -63.60
N GLY A 51 -24.43 -28.34 -63.89
CA GLY A 51 -23.72 -28.45 -65.16
C GLY A 51 -24.72 -28.57 -66.30
N GLU A 52 -24.46 -27.84 -67.37
CA GLU A 52 -25.25 -27.66 -68.60
C GLU A 52 -26.19 -28.83 -68.97
N ARG A 53 -27.51 -28.53 -69.02
CA ARG A 53 -28.69 -29.38 -69.31
C ARG A 53 -29.50 -29.86 -68.10
N CYS A 54 -29.97 -28.92 -67.29
CA CYS A 54 -31.28 -29.09 -66.66
C CYS A 54 -32.35 -28.86 -67.73
N ASP A 55 -33.29 -29.79 -67.94
CA ASP A 55 -34.38 -29.61 -68.91
C ASP A 55 -35.17 -28.35 -68.54
N ASP A 56 -35.13 -27.33 -69.40
CA ASP A 56 -35.78 -26.04 -69.22
C ASP A 56 -37.27 -26.20 -68.91
N LYS A 57 -37.87 -27.30 -69.40
CA LYS A 57 -39.26 -27.69 -69.14
C LYS A 57 -39.46 -28.24 -67.73
N ALA A 58 -38.51 -29.00 -67.20
CA ALA A 58 -38.54 -29.51 -65.83
C ALA A 58 -38.25 -28.38 -64.82
N PHE A 59 -37.30 -27.49 -65.15
CA PHE A 59 -37.02 -26.28 -64.38
C PHE A 59 -38.22 -25.33 -64.36
N LYS A 60 -38.85 -25.05 -65.51
CA LYS A 60 -40.11 -24.27 -65.56
C LYS A 60 -41.24 -24.93 -64.80
N LYS A 61 -41.37 -26.27 -64.82
CA LYS A 61 -42.40 -26.99 -64.04
C LYS A 61 -42.14 -26.91 -62.53
N LEU A 62 -40.89 -27.03 -62.10
CA LEU A 62 -40.50 -26.84 -60.70
C LEU A 62 -40.74 -25.40 -60.25
N MET A 63 -40.30 -24.41 -61.03
CA MET A 63 -40.52 -22.99 -60.76
C MET A 63 -42.02 -22.62 -60.79
N SER A 64 -42.82 -23.21 -61.67
CA SER A 64 -44.28 -22.98 -61.71
C SER A 64 -45.02 -23.66 -60.56
N ASN A 65 -44.48 -24.74 -59.97
CA ASN A 65 -45.08 -25.43 -58.82
C ASN A 65 -44.63 -24.86 -57.47
N TYR A 66 -43.47 -24.20 -57.40
CA TYR A 66 -42.92 -23.63 -56.17
C TYR A 66 -42.92 -22.09 -56.12
N GLY A 67 -43.15 -21.42 -57.26
CA GLY A 67 -42.76 -20.03 -57.46
C GLY A 67 -43.82 -18.96 -57.20
N SER A 68 -44.93 -19.24 -56.51
CA SER A 68 -45.91 -18.17 -56.24
C SER A 68 -46.41 -18.07 -54.81
N SER A 69 -46.38 -19.14 -54.00
CA SER A 69 -46.73 -19.05 -52.58
C SER A 69 -45.48 -18.88 -51.72
N ARG A 70 -44.58 -19.87 -51.76
CA ARG A 70 -43.43 -19.98 -50.84
C ARG A 70 -42.39 -18.85 -50.93
N SER A 71 -42.33 -18.11 -52.04
CA SER A 71 -41.35 -17.04 -52.27
C SER A 71 -41.78 -15.70 -51.65
N GLU A 72 -43.08 -15.39 -51.65
CA GLU A 72 -43.59 -14.15 -51.04
C GLU A 72 -43.50 -14.22 -49.52
N GLU A 73 -43.83 -15.38 -48.95
CA GLU A 73 -43.64 -15.65 -47.50
C GLU A 73 -42.16 -15.60 -47.10
N SER A 74 -41.25 -16.07 -47.97
CA SER A 74 -39.80 -15.99 -47.73
C SER A 74 -39.28 -14.56 -47.80
N CYS A 75 -39.75 -13.75 -48.76
CA CYS A 75 -39.42 -12.32 -48.84
C CYS A 75 -39.98 -11.55 -47.64
N SER A 76 -41.20 -11.85 -47.19
CA SER A 76 -41.80 -11.28 -45.97
C SER A 76 -40.96 -11.63 -44.74
N ALA A 77 -40.55 -12.89 -44.59
CA ALA A 77 -39.70 -13.33 -43.48
C ALA A 77 -38.32 -12.63 -43.46
N VAL A 78 -37.74 -12.37 -44.64
CA VAL A 78 -36.48 -11.61 -44.76
C VAL A 78 -36.67 -10.14 -44.34
N VAL A 79 -37.78 -9.50 -44.76
CA VAL A 79 -38.09 -8.12 -44.36
C VAL A 79 -38.34 -8.04 -42.84
N GLU A 80 -39.13 -8.94 -42.28
CA GLU A 80 -39.38 -9.02 -40.83
C GLU A 80 -38.09 -9.24 -40.04
N LEU A 81 -37.17 -10.07 -40.56
CA LEU A 81 -35.86 -10.28 -39.98
C LEU A 81 -35.01 -9.01 -40.04
N LEU A 82 -34.96 -8.32 -41.18
CA LEU A 82 -34.23 -7.05 -41.32
C LEU A 82 -34.75 -5.98 -40.35
N GLU A 83 -36.07 -5.87 -40.20
CA GLU A 83 -36.67 -4.97 -39.22
C GLU A 83 -36.31 -5.37 -37.79
N ARG A 84 -36.30 -6.67 -37.48
CA ARG A 84 -35.90 -7.17 -36.16
C ARG A 84 -34.43 -6.89 -35.86
N VAL A 85 -33.56 -7.08 -36.85
CA VAL A 85 -32.13 -6.76 -36.76
C VAL A 85 -31.94 -5.26 -36.53
N ALA A 86 -32.63 -4.41 -37.29
CA ALA A 86 -32.57 -2.95 -37.11
C ALA A 86 -33.04 -2.51 -35.71
N ARG A 87 -34.12 -3.12 -35.19
CA ARG A 87 -34.59 -2.87 -33.82
C ARG A 87 -33.57 -3.30 -32.77
N LEU A 88 -32.97 -4.47 -32.92
CA LEU A 88 -31.96 -4.99 -31.99
C LEU A 88 -30.70 -4.12 -32.02
N HIS A 89 -30.26 -3.68 -33.20
CA HIS A 89 -29.10 -2.82 -33.36
C HIS A 89 -29.28 -1.49 -32.60
N LYS A 90 -30.45 -0.86 -32.73
CA LYS A 90 -30.77 0.36 -31.97
C LYS A 90 -30.83 0.13 -30.46
N GLN A 91 -31.29 -1.04 -30.01
CA GLN A 91 -31.29 -1.37 -28.58
C GLN A 91 -29.88 -1.61 -28.05
N LEU A 92 -29.01 -2.21 -28.86
CA LEU A 92 -27.61 -2.46 -28.53
C LEU A 92 -26.87 -1.12 -28.37
N GLU A 93 -27.01 -0.21 -29.34
CA GLU A 93 -26.39 1.12 -29.29
C GLU A 93 -26.79 1.91 -28.03
N LEU A 94 -28.09 1.89 -27.66
CA LEU A 94 -28.56 2.53 -26.43
C LEU A 94 -27.98 1.87 -25.16
N LYS A 95 -27.85 0.54 -25.15
CA LYS A 95 -27.25 -0.18 -24.01
C LYS A 95 -25.76 0.08 -23.89
N GLU A 96 -25.05 0.17 -25.01
CA GLU A 96 -23.62 0.52 -25.04
C GLU A 96 -23.42 1.93 -24.50
N SER A 97 -24.17 2.92 -24.97
CA SER A 97 -24.09 4.28 -24.44
C SER A 97 -24.43 4.36 -22.94
N GLN A 98 -25.44 3.61 -22.48
CA GLN A 98 -25.79 3.57 -21.07
C GLN A 98 -24.68 2.94 -20.23
N ALA A 99 -24.11 1.82 -20.69
CA ALA A 99 -23.01 1.15 -20.00
C ALA A 99 -21.76 2.04 -19.94
N GLU A 100 -21.47 2.79 -21.01
CA GLU A 100 -20.37 3.77 -21.05
C GLU A 100 -20.57 4.86 -19.99
N MET A 101 -21.78 5.44 -19.92
CA MET A 101 -22.11 6.44 -18.90
C MET A 101 -22.02 5.88 -17.47
N ASP A 102 -22.51 4.66 -17.23
CA ASP A 102 -22.46 4.01 -15.92
C ASP A 102 -21.00 3.74 -15.50
N MET A 103 -20.15 3.31 -16.44
CA MET A 103 -18.73 3.08 -16.21
C MET A 103 -17.97 4.37 -15.92
N ASP A 104 -18.24 5.45 -16.66
CA ASP A 104 -17.65 6.77 -16.41
C ASP A 104 -18.06 7.31 -15.03
N GLN A 105 -19.33 7.18 -14.66
CA GLN A 105 -19.79 7.58 -13.32
C GLN A 105 -19.11 6.77 -12.22
N MET A 106 -18.99 5.44 -12.39
CA MET A 106 -18.28 4.59 -11.43
C MET A 106 -16.81 5.00 -11.32
N LYS A 107 -16.14 5.25 -12.45
CA LYS A 107 -14.75 5.71 -12.50
C LYS A 107 -14.57 7.04 -11.78
N ASP A 108 -15.46 8.00 -11.99
CA ASP A 108 -15.40 9.30 -11.32
C ASP A 108 -15.54 9.15 -9.80
N SER A 109 -16.46 8.28 -9.35
CA SER A 109 -16.62 7.97 -7.93
C SER A 109 -15.36 7.32 -7.34
N LEU A 110 -14.75 6.37 -8.05
CA LEU A 110 -13.50 5.71 -7.63
C LEU A 110 -12.33 6.70 -7.56
N VAL A 111 -12.21 7.59 -8.55
CA VAL A 111 -11.18 8.63 -8.57
C VAL A 111 -11.35 9.59 -7.39
N GLN A 112 -12.59 9.98 -7.08
CA GLN A 112 -12.87 10.82 -5.92
C GLN A 112 -12.53 10.13 -4.61
N GLU A 113 -12.89 8.86 -4.44
CA GLU A 113 -12.55 8.09 -3.23
C GLU A 113 -11.03 7.93 -3.08
N LEU A 114 -10.32 7.63 -4.17
CA LEU A 114 -8.85 7.55 -4.16
C LEU A 114 -8.20 8.88 -3.77
N GLN A 115 -8.71 10.00 -4.29
CA GLN A 115 -8.22 11.33 -3.94
C GLN A 115 -8.43 11.64 -2.45
N GLN A 116 -9.63 11.36 -1.92
CA GLN A 116 -9.91 11.51 -0.49
C GLN A 116 -8.98 10.62 0.35
N LYS A 117 -8.76 9.37 -0.06
CA LYS A 117 -7.86 8.44 0.65
C LYS A 117 -6.41 8.91 0.63
N ALA A 118 -5.96 9.52 -0.47
CA ALA A 118 -4.62 10.12 -0.54
C ALA A 118 -4.47 11.26 0.48
N GLU A 119 -5.44 12.17 0.54
CA GLU A 119 -5.47 13.29 1.50
C GLU A 119 -5.51 12.79 2.97
N GLU A 120 -6.36 11.82 3.27
CA GLU A 120 -6.40 11.17 4.59
C GLU A 120 -5.05 10.55 4.96
N THR A 121 -4.38 9.91 4.00
CA THR A 121 -3.07 9.27 4.20
C THR A 121 -1.98 10.30 4.47
N GLU A 122 -1.98 11.43 3.76
CA GLU A 122 -1.02 12.52 4.00
C GLU A 122 -1.17 13.11 5.42
N LEU A 123 -2.41 13.32 5.87
CA LEU A 123 -2.69 13.80 7.23
C LEU A 123 -2.18 12.82 8.29
N LEU A 124 -2.48 11.52 8.12
CA LEU A 124 -2.01 10.48 9.02
C LEU A 124 -0.48 10.36 9.03
N GLN A 125 0.18 10.58 7.88
CA GLN A 125 1.63 10.57 7.81
C GLN A 125 2.26 11.70 8.64
N VAL A 126 1.67 12.89 8.61
CA VAL A 126 2.10 14.01 9.46
C VAL A 126 1.88 13.70 10.94
N GLU A 127 0.73 13.15 11.31
CA GLU A 127 0.45 12.76 12.69
C GLU A 127 1.44 11.70 13.19
N LEU A 128 1.71 10.68 12.37
CA LEU A 128 2.69 9.64 12.68
C LEU A 128 4.07 10.25 12.91
N GLN A 129 4.53 11.15 12.03
CA GLN A 129 5.81 11.82 12.20
C GLN A 129 5.86 12.60 13.51
N MET A 130 4.79 13.32 13.89
CA MET A 130 4.72 14.02 15.16
C MET A 130 4.79 13.06 16.35
N LEU A 131 4.08 11.93 16.31
CA LEU A 131 4.13 10.91 17.35
C LEU A 131 5.51 10.26 17.47
N GLU A 132 6.19 9.99 16.35
CA GLU A 132 7.56 9.46 16.34
C GLU A 132 8.54 10.45 16.97
N THR A 133 8.43 11.74 16.65
CA THR A 133 9.28 12.77 17.28
C THR A 133 9.05 12.85 18.80
N GLU A 134 7.79 12.78 19.25
CA GLU A 134 7.46 12.80 20.67
C GLU A 134 7.91 11.51 21.36
N ARG A 135 7.81 10.35 20.69
CA ARG A 135 8.31 9.07 21.20
C ARG A 135 9.80 9.15 21.46
N VAL A 136 10.59 9.62 20.49
CA VAL A 136 12.05 9.80 20.64
C VAL A 136 12.36 10.76 21.77
N ARG A 137 11.65 11.90 21.84
CA ARG A 137 11.83 12.89 22.92
C ARG A 137 11.57 12.28 24.30
N LEU A 138 10.50 11.50 24.45
CA LEU A 138 10.17 10.83 25.71
C LEU A 138 11.20 9.75 26.07
N SER A 139 11.68 8.97 25.10
CA SER A 139 12.75 8.00 25.34
C SER A 139 14.03 8.66 25.84
N LEU A 140 14.41 9.82 25.28
CA LEU A 140 15.57 10.58 25.77
C LEU A 140 15.37 11.10 27.21
N VAL A 141 14.17 11.55 27.54
CA VAL A 141 13.83 11.97 28.91
C VAL A 141 13.90 10.78 29.88
N GLU A 142 13.36 9.63 29.49
CA GLU A 142 13.41 8.40 30.29
C GLU A 142 14.85 7.94 30.53
N GLU A 143 15.68 7.90 29.49
CA GLU A 143 17.11 7.56 29.58
C GLU A 143 17.83 8.53 30.54
N LYS A 144 17.60 9.84 30.39
CA LYS A 144 18.23 10.83 31.27
C LYS A 144 17.77 10.75 32.72
N LEU A 145 16.50 10.43 32.96
CA LEU A 145 16.01 10.20 34.32
C LEU A 145 16.67 8.96 34.94
N ALA A 146 16.84 7.88 34.18
CA ALA A 146 17.55 6.70 34.64
C ALA A 146 19.02 7.02 35.01
N ASP A 147 19.73 7.76 34.16
CA ASP A 147 21.10 8.24 34.42
C ASP A 147 21.18 9.05 35.73
N ILE A 148 20.26 10.00 35.91
CA ILE A 148 20.22 10.86 37.11
C ILE A 148 19.90 10.04 38.37
N LEU A 149 18.96 9.10 38.30
CA LEU A 149 18.64 8.23 39.42
C LEU A 149 19.84 7.38 39.83
N GLN A 150 20.60 6.87 38.85
CA GLN A 150 21.84 6.14 39.10
C GLN A 150 22.90 7.01 39.77
N LEU A 151 23.13 8.23 39.29
CA LEU A 151 24.04 9.19 39.92
C LEU A 151 23.62 9.53 41.35
N LEU A 152 22.33 9.79 41.57
CA LEU A 152 21.80 10.08 42.91
C LEU A 152 22.01 8.91 43.87
N GLN A 153 21.90 7.67 43.39
CA GLN A 153 22.19 6.48 44.18
C GLN A 153 23.68 6.40 44.53
N GLN A 154 24.59 6.63 43.57
CA GLN A 154 26.03 6.66 43.81
C GLN A 154 26.43 7.76 44.80
N LEU A 155 25.88 8.96 44.67
CA LEU A 155 26.13 10.08 45.60
C LEU A 155 25.60 9.80 47.01
N ARG A 156 24.49 9.07 47.12
CA ARG A 156 23.99 8.59 48.42
C ARG A 156 24.98 7.60 49.05
N ASP A 157 25.53 6.67 48.28
CA ASP A 157 26.53 5.71 48.77
C ASP A 157 27.83 6.41 49.20
N LEU A 158 28.16 7.55 48.58
CA LEU A 158 29.25 8.46 48.98
C LEU A 158 28.88 9.39 50.16
N ASN A 159 27.71 9.22 50.77
CA ASN A 159 27.20 10.02 51.89
C ASN A 159 27.14 11.54 51.64
N VAL A 160 26.90 11.97 50.39
CA VAL A 160 26.69 13.40 50.09
C VAL A 160 25.48 13.92 50.88
N SER A 161 25.65 15.07 51.52
CA SER A 161 24.60 15.61 52.38
C SER A 161 23.34 15.97 51.59
N ARG A 162 22.17 15.71 52.18
CA ARG A 162 20.87 16.13 51.62
C ARG A 162 20.81 17.64 51.35
N ARG A 163 21.51 18.45 52.16
CA ARG A 163 21.58 19.91 51.98
C ARG A 163 22.36 20.27 50.70
N SER A 164 23.46 19.58 50.42
CA SER A 164 24.26 19.77 49.21
C SER A 164 23.47 19.39 47.95
N LEU A 165 22.83 18.20 47.96
CA LEU A 165 21.97 17.74 46.87
C LEU A 165 20.79 18.69 46.62
N GLY A 166 20.13 19.13 47.69
CA GLY A 166 19.05 20.11 47.59
C GLY A 166 19.52 21.45 47.01
N LYS A 167 20.74 21.91 47.35
CA LYS A 167 21.32 23.12 46.77
C LYS A 167 21.56 22.95 45.27
N ILE A 168 22.16 21.83 44.84
CA ILE A 168 22.40 21.53 43.42
C ILE A 168 21.08 21.57 42.64
N LEU A 169 20.07 20.82 43.09
CA LEU A 169 18.77 20.76 42.44
C LEU A 169 18.12 22.14 42.30
N LEU A 170 18.07 22.91 43.40
CA LEU A 170 17.47 24.25 43.40
C LEU A 170 18.27 25.25 42.55
N SER A 171 19.60 25.15 42.55
CA SER A 171 20.46 25.96 41.69
C SER A 171 20.25 25.64 40.21
N THR A 172 20.18 24.37 39.83
CA THR A 172 19.90 23.96 38.45
C THR A 172 18.52 24.44 37.99
N LEU A 173 17.47 24.22 38.79
CA LEU A 173 16.12 24.70 38.46
C LEU A 173 16.06 26.23 38.35
N GLY A 174 16.75 26.94 39.24
CA GLY A 174 16.86 28.40 39.20
C GLY A 174 17.58 28.91 37.94
N SER A 175 18.66 28.25 37.52
CA SER A 175 19.40 28.59 36.29
C SER A 175 18.62 28.32 35.02
N CYS A 176 17.63 27.43 35.07
CA CYS A 176 16.79 27.06 33.94
C CYS A 176 15.44 27.82 33.92
N SER A 177 15.18 28.79 34.78
CA SER A 177 13.85 29.40 34.94
C SER A 177 13.42 30.38 33.81
N ASP A 178 13.76 30.11 32.55
CA ASP A 178 13.29 30.93 31.41
C ASP A 178 11.89 30.47 30.94
N PRO A 179 10.84 31.31 31.09
CA PRO A 179 9.47 30.96 30.72
C PRO A 179 9.23 30.74 29.21
N GLN A 180 10.21 30.99 28.34
CA GLN A 180 10.08 30.82 26.89
C GLN A 180 10.34 29.40 26.38
N HIS A 181 10.85 28.49 27.20
CA HIS A 181 11.25 27.17 26.73
C HIS A 181 10.08 26.17 26.82
N GLY A 182 9.65 25.65 25.66
CA GLY A 182 8.58 24.64 25.53
C GLY A 182 9.01 23.22 25.95
N LYS A 183 8.52 22.18 25.27
CA LYS A 183 8.82 20.76 25.62
C LYS A 183 10.32 20.39 25.65
N ALA A 184 11.17 21.14 24.93
CA ALA A 184 12.62 20.98 24.93
C ALA A 184 13.26 21.33 26.30
N HIS A 185 12.60 22.18 27.06
CA HIS A 185 13.06 22.67 28.35
C HIS A 185 13.36 21.55 29.36
N ILE A 186 12.51 20.53 29.37
CA ILE A 186 12.63 19.42 30.32
C ILE A 186 13.95 18.68 30.10
N LEU A 187 14.33 18.41 28.85
CA LEU A 187 15.56 17.69 28.56
C LEU A 187 16.80 18.53 28.90
N GLU A 188 16.74 19.85 28.70
CA GLU A 188 17.81 20.79 29.08
C GLU A 188 18.01 20.82 30.60
N VAL A 189 16.93 20.91 31.38
CA VAL A 189 16.97 20.85 32.86
C VAL A 189 17.58 19.54 33.32
N LEU A 190 17.15 18.41 32.73
CA LEU A 190 17.69 17.09 33.07
C LEU A 190 19.18 16.97 32.71
N ASN A 191 19.60 17.45 31.54
CA ASN A 191 21.01 17.46 31.15
C ASN A 191 21.86 18.32 32.09
N ALA A 192 21.39 19.52 32.45
CA ALA A 192 22.09 20.38 33.39
C ALA A 192 22.21 19.70 34.77
N LEU A 193 21.12 19.08 35.25
CA LEU A 193 21.12 18.37 36.53
C LEU A 193 22.08 17.17 36.50
N TYR A 194 22.07 16.39 35.42
CA TYR A 194 23.01 15.29 35.22
C TYR A 194 24.45 15.76 35.34
N HIS A 195 24.82 16.84 34.65
CA HIS A 195 26.19 17.37 34.69
C HIS A 195 26.59 17.90 36.07
N GLU A 196 25.70 18.62 36.75
CA GLU A 196 25.95 19.13 38.11
C GLU A 196 26.11 17.99 39.14
N LEU A 197 25.31 16.92 39.03
CA LEU A 197 25.43 15.74 39.88
C LEU A 197 26.71 14.95 39.58
N ALA A 198 27.05 14.74 38.31
CA ALA A 198 28.29 14.08 37.91
C ALA A 198 29.54 14.87 38.37
N ALA A 199 29.47 16.20 38.37
CA ALA A 199 30.55 17.04 38.89
C ALA A 199 30.78 16.87 40.41
N CYS A 200 29.78 16.38 41.15
CA CYS A 200 29.91 16.10 42.59
C CYS A 200 30.81 14.89 42.87
N GLU A 201 30.96 13.96 41.93
CA GLU A 201 31.86 12.81 42.07
C GLU A 201 33.33 13.27 42.19
N ILE A 202 33.70 14.38 41.54
CA ILE A 202 35.05 14.96 41.57
C ILE A 202 35.37 15.56 42.96
N LEU A 203 34.35 16.05 43.69
CA LEU A 203 34.52 16.69 44.99
C LEU A 203 34.64 15.70 46.16
N SER A 204 34.12 14.47 46.02
CA SER A 204 34.17 13.44 47.08
C SER A 204 35.51 12.69 47.11
N ALA A 205 36.22 12.59 45.98
CA ALA A 205 37.59 12.07 45.93
C ALA A 205 38.64 13.00 46.57
N GLY A 206 38.26 14.22 46.96
CA GLY A 206 39.15 15.24 47.52
C GLY A 206 39.27 15.28 49.04
N GLY A 207 38.66 14.36 49.80
CA GLY A 207 38.60 14.45 51.26
C GLY A 207 38.67 13.14 52.03
N HIS A 208 39.91 12.64 52.26
CA HIS A 208 40.35 11.86 53.44
C HIS A 208 39.71 10.46 53.60
N LEU A 209 40.36 9.29 53.71
CA LEU A 209 41.70 8.77 54.06
C LEU A 209 41.56 7.25 53.67
N GLU A 210 42.54 6.54 53.12
CA GLU A 210 43.61 6.02 53.95
C GLU A 210 44.95 5.80 53.24
N ARG A 211 45.96 6.35 53.91
CA ARG A 211 47.35 5.91 53.92
C ARG A 211 47.42 4.44 54.36
N THR A 212 47.64 3.51 53.43
CA THR A 212 48.54 2.37 53.64
C THR A 212 48.90 1.70 52.32
N GLN A 213 50.14 1.93 51.88
CA GLN A 213 51.06 0.87 51.45
C GLN A 213 50.48 -0.24 50.54
N SER A 214 50.38 0.03 49.24
CA SER A 214 50.48 -1.00 48.18
C SER A 214 50.82 -0.36 46.83
N GLN A 215 52.04 0.17 46.73
CA GLN A 215 52.75 0.16 45.45
C GLN A 215 53.08 -1.31 45.12
N ARG A 216 52.34 -1.90 44.17
CA ARG A 216 52.60 -3.12 43.36
C ARG A 216 51.22 -3.69 43.01
N SER A 217 50.73 -3.73 41.78
CA SER A 217 51.37 -3.67 40.47
C SER A 217 50.32 -3.24 39.45
N LEU A 218 50.64 -2.20 38.68
CA LEU A 218 50.10 -2.02 37.33
C LEU A 218 50.80 -3.03 36.42
N SER A 219 50.04 -4.00 35.92
CA SER A 219 50.31 -4.78 34.70
C SER A 219 49.25 -5.88 34.65
N ALA A 220 48.66 -6.26 33.54
CA ALA A 220 48.61 -5.77 32.19
C ALA A 220 47.62 -6.72 31.51
N LEU A 221 46.49 -6.27 30.99
CA LEU A 221 45.74 -7.06 30.02
C LEU A 221 45.21 -6.11 28.95
N PHE A 222 46.11 -5.79 28.02
CA PHE A 222 45.71 -5.53 26.64
C PHE A 222 45.01 -6.79 26.12
N ILE A 223 43.82 -6.63 25.55
CA ILE A 223 43.29 -7.61 24.61
C ILE A 223 43.16 -6.89 23.27
N SER A 224 43.96 -7.38 22.33
CA SER A 224 44.06 -7.02 20.92
C SER A 224 42.79 -7.46 20.16
N CYS A 225 42.61 -6.82 18.99
CA CYS A 225 41.58 -6.97 17.96
C CYS A 225 40.82 -8.30 17.90
#